data_AF-A0A535KE77-F1
#
_entry.id   AF-A0A535KE77-F1
#
_cell.length_a   1.000
_cell.length_b   1.000
_cell.length_c   1.000
_cell.angle_alpha   90.00
_cell.angle_beta   90.00
_cell.angle_gamma   90.00
#
_symmetry.space_group_name_H-M   'P 1'
#
loop_
_entity.id
_entity.type
_entity.pdbx_description
1 polymer ?
#
loop_
_entity_poly.entity_id
_entity_poly.type
_entity_poly.pdbx_seq_one_letter_code
_entity_poly.pdbx_strand_id
1 'polypeptide(L)'
;MIVLFSSVLFGATLGINVQGAHALSAQSTSYGSSNPFPYPSCTWWADQRYHQLHGVFVPWRTNANAWQWTARARQFGWHVSTRPTIGSIIDLQPWVQGAYGAGHVAVVERILRNGHVITSNMNWGRNRYRVTYVEFAPGRGVTFITR
;
A
#
# COMPACT_ATOMS: atom_id res chain seq x y z
N MET A 1 12.83 -34.73 77.73
CA MET A 1 13.56 -33.45 77.87
C MET A 1 13.30 -32.60 76.64
N ILE A 2 12.86 -31.36 76.88
CA ILE A 2 12.57 -30.30 75.92
C ILE A 2 13.87 -29.66 75.42
N VAL A 3 14.00 -29.39 74.11
CA VAL A 3 14.68 -28.19 73.51
C VAL A 3 14.24 -28.09 72.03
N LEU A 4 13.23 -27.28 71.66
CA LEU A 4 13.22 -25.87 71.19
C LEU A 4 13.69 -25.61 69.74
N PHE A 5 12.68 -25.23 68.93
CA PHE A 5 12.61 -24.29 67.80
C PHE A 5 13.88 -23.84 67.05
N SER A 6 13.85 -23.99 65.73
CA SER A 6 14.20 -22.90 64.80
C SER A 6 13.42 -23.03 63.49
N SER A 7 12.80 -21.92 63.11
CA SER A 7 11.88 -21.66 62.01
C SER A 7 12.60 -21.59 60.67
N VAL A 8 12.06 -22.15 59.58
CA VAL A 8 12.22 -21.56 58.24
C VAL A 8 10.97 -21.79 57.37
N LEU A 9 10.32 -20.66 57.09
CA LEU A 9 9.45 -20.22 56.01
C LEU A 9 8.68 -21.19 55.09
N PHE A 10 7.38 -20.88 55.01
CA PHE A 10 6.47 -21.09 53.88
C PHE A 10 7.04 -20.62 52.53
N GLY A 11 6.77 -21.37 51.48
CA GLY A 11 6.95 -20.94 50.10
C GLY A 11 6.32 -21.92 49.13
N ALA A 12 4.99 -21.83 48.95
CA ALA A 12 4.28 -22.55 47.90
C ALA A 12 4.81 -22.09 46.53
N THR A 13 5.28 -23.03 45.72
CA THR A 13 5.72 -22.78 44.34
C THR A 13 4.51 -22.51 43.45
N LEU A 14 4.20 -21.23 43.22
CA LEU A 14 3.43 -20.77 42.08
C LEU A 14 4.40 -20.34 40.99
N GLY A 15 4.25 -20.87 39.78
CA GLY A 15 4.99 -20.38 38.62
C GLY A 15 4.99 -21.35 37.46
N ILE A 16 3.85 -21.48 36.77
CA ILE A 16 3.85 -21.97 35.39
C ILE A 16 4.59 -20.92 34.57
N ASN A 17 5.79 -21.27 34.11
CA ASN A 17 6.62 -20.42 33.26
C ASN A 17 6.10 -20.54 31.81
N VAL A 18 5.13 -19.70 31.45
CA VAL A 18 4.77 -19.46 30.04
C VAL A 18 5.38 -18.13 29.62
N GLN A 19 6.61 -18.14 29.13
CA GLN A 19 7.14 -17.03 28.35
C GLN A 19 8.24 -17.53 27.41
N GLY A 20 8.01 -17.35 26.12
CA GLY A 20 8.95 -17.75 25.07
C GLY A 20 8.31 -18.04 23.72
N ALA A 21 7.03 -17.73 23.50
CA ALA A 21 6.58 -17.49 22.13
C ALA A 21 7.37 -16.28 21.63
N HIS A 22 8.40 -16.54 20.83
CA HIS A 22 9.01 -15.53 19.98
C HIS A 22 7.90 -15.02 19.07
N ALA A 23 7.18 -14.01 19.56
CA ALA A 23 6.47 -13.09 18.70
C ALA A 23 7.56 -12.50 17.81
N LEU A 24 7.74 -13.10 16.63
CA LEU A 24 8.24 -12.39 15.48
C LEU A 24 7.40 -11.12 15.48
N SER A 25 8.04 -10.02 15.87
CA SER A 25 7.43 -8.71 15.84
C SER A 25 6.84 -8.61 14.45
N ALA A 26 5.51 -8.70 14.35
CA ALA A 26 4.81 -8.25 13.18
C ALA A 26 5.32 -6.83 13.05
N GLN A 27 6.21 -6.61 12.09
CA GLN A 27 6.77 -5.32 11.83
C GLN A 27 5.56 -4.51 11.40
N SER A 28 4.93 -3.87 12.39
CA SER A 28 3.91 -2.86 12.19
C SER A 28 4.70 -1.72 11.57
N THR A 29 4.97 -1.84 10.28
CA THR A 29 5.20 -0.73 9.42
C THR A 29 4.02 0.18 9.72
N SER A 30 4.30 1.25 10.46
CA SER A 30 3.41 2.38 10.56
C SER A 30 3.25 2.89 9.13
N TYR A 31 2.32 2.27 8.38
CA TYR A 31 1.76 2.87 7.18
C TYR A 31 1.20 4.18 7.71
N GLY A 32 1.82 5.30 7.34
CA GLY A 32 1.46 6.58 7.92
C GLY A 32 -0.04 6.77 7.84
N SER A 33 -0.64 7.34 8.88
CA SER A 33 -2.09 7.54 9.01
C SER A 33 -2.68 8.53 8.00
N SER A 34 -1.90 8.96 7.00
CA SER A 34 -2.24 10.00 6.05
C SER A 34 -1.52 9.79 4.71
N ASN A 35 -2.16 10.26 3.65
CA ASN A 35 -1.61 10.34 2.31
C ASN A 35 -0.33 11.20 2.29
N PRO A 36 0.84 10.66 1.89
CA PRO A 36 2.10 11.37 1.93
C PRO A 36 2.35 12.24 0.67
N PHE A 37 1.49 12.15 -0.35
CA PHE A 37 1.70 12.85 -1.61
C PHE A 37 1.10 14.26 -1.60
N PRO A 38 1.62 15.19 -2.41
CA PRO A 38 1.09 16.54 -2.46
C PRO A 38 -0.17 16.61 -3.34
N TYR A 39 -1.24 17.22 -2.82
CA TYR A 39 -2.39 17.61 -3.64
C TYR A 39 -1.98 18.71 -4.65
N PRO A 40 -2.39 18.66 -5.93
CA PRO A 40 -3.32 17.73 -6.57
C PRO A 40 -2.63 16.70 -7.50
N SER A 41 -1.51 16.10 -7.10
CA SER A 41 -0.78 15.16 -7.97
C SER A 41 -1.56 13.88 -8.30
N CYS A 42 -1.16 13.19 -9.38
CA CYS A 42 -1.74 11.88 -9.73
C CYS A 42 -1.50 10.84 -8.64
N THR A 43 -0.31 10.86 -8.03
CA THR A 43 0.07 10.02 -6.89
C THR A 43 -0.81 10.29 -5.66
N TRP A 44 -1.12 11.56 -5.38
CA TRP A 44 -2.06 11.90 -4.30
C TRP A 44 -3.44 11.31 -4.52
N TRP A 45 -4.04 11.48 -5.70
CA TRP A 45 -5.37 10.93 -5.95
C TRP A 45 -5.37 9.41 -5.96
N ALA A 46 -4.37 8.78 -6.58
CA ALA A 46 -4.26 7.33 -6.62
C ALA A 46 -4.19 6.74 -5.20
N ASP A 47 -3.34 7.30 -4.33
CA ASP A 47 -3.22 6.86 -2.94
C ASP A 47 -4.50 7.13 -2.13
N GLN A 48 -5.10 8.31 -2.30
CA GLN A 48 -6.34 8.67 -1.61
C GLN A 48 -7.51 7.75 -2.00
N ARG A 49 -7.66 7.50 -3.30
CA ARG A 49 -8.73 6.65 -3.83
C ARG A 49 -8.50 5.19 -3.48
N TYR A 50 -7.25 4.72 -3.51
CA TYR A 50 -6.90 3.38 -3.06
C TYR A 50 -7.24 3.19 -1.58
N HIS A 51 -6.94 4.18 -0.73
CA HIS A 51 -7.34 4.16 0.68
C HIS A 51 -8.85 4.15 0.87
N GLN A 52 -9.63 4.91 0.09
CA GLN A 52 -11.10 4.86 0.15
C GLN A 52 -11.67 3.47 -0.16
N LEU A 53 -11.01 2.71 -1.05
CA LEU A 53 -11.47 1.38 -1.47
C LEU A 53 -10.98 0.28 -0.54
N HIS A 54 -9.76 0.40 -0.01
CA HIS A 54 -9.06 -0.71 0.67
C HIS A 54 -8.67 -0.39 2.12
N GLY A 55 -8.90 0.83 2.60
CA GLY A 55 -8.54 1.27 3.95
C GLY A 55 -7.04 1.45 4.20
N VAL A 56 -6.21 1.41 3.15
CA VAL A 56 -4.74 1.46 3.27
C VAL A 56 -4.13 2.48 2.31
N PHE A 57 -3.11 3.21 2.78
CA PHE A 57 -2.23 4.02 1.92
C PHE A 57 -1.04 3.19 1.45
N VAL A 58 -0.42 3.58 0.35
CA VAL A 58 0.83 2.97 -0.14
C VAL A 58 1.96 3.21 0.88
N PRO A 59 2.86 2.24 1.12
CA PRO A 59 3.92 2.36 2.12
C PRO A 59 5.14 3.18 1.68
N TRP A 60 5.30 3.49 0.39
CA TRP A 60 6.51 4.15 -0.11
C TRP A 60 6.37 5.67 -0.10
N ARG A 61 7.44 6.36 0.33
CA ARG A 61 7.52 7.83 0.42
C ARG A 61 8.69 8.44 -0.33
N THR A 62 9.80 7.70 -0.44
CA THR A 62 10.98 8.11 -1.21
C THR A 62 10.94 7.48 -2.60
N ASN A 63 11.61 8.05 -3.59
CA ASN A 63 11.58 7.58 -5.00
C ASN A 63 10.16 7.13 -5.41
N ALA A 64 9.22 8.06 -5.29
CA ALA A 64 7.79 7.81 -5.38
C ALA A 64 7.13 8.63 -6.51
N ASN A 65 7.90 9.01 -7.52
CA ASN A 65 7.33 9.42 -8.80
C ASN A 65 6.49 8.27 -9.36
N ALA A 66 5.47 8.58 -10.14
CA ALA A 66 4.48 7.60 -10.57
C ALA A 66 5.11 6.36 -11.24
N TRP A 67 6.07 6.54 -12.16
CA TRP A 67 6.75 5.41 -12.82
C TRP A 67 7.51 4.47 -11.88
N GLN A 68 7.84 4.91 -10.66
CA GLN A 68 8.60 4.14 -9.69
C GLN A 68 7.71 3.21 -8.86
N TRP A 69 6.38 3.39 -8.90
CA TRP A 69 5.44 2.67 -8.05
C TRP A 69 5.45 1.17 -8.31
N THR A 70 5.63 0.74 -9.55
CA THR A 70 5.84 -0.68 -9.90
C THR A 70 7.01 -1.30 -9.12
N ALA A 71 8.16 -0.62 -9.08
CA ALA A 71 9.34 -1.12 -8.38
C ALA A 71 9.15 -1.07 -6.85
N ARG A 72 8.52 0.00 -6.36
CA ARG A 72 8.21 0.16 -4.93
C ARG A 72 7.21 -0.88 -4.44
N ALA A 73 6.15 -1.14 -5.19
CA ALA A 73 5.16 -2.17 -4.88
C ALA A 73 5.85 -3.52 -4.63
N ARG A 74 6.75 -3.94 -5.53
CA ARG A 74 7.54 -5.17 -5.36
C ARG A 74 8.42 -5.14 -4.11
N GLN A 75 9.13 -4.03 -3.85
CA GLN A 75 9.98 -3.90 -2.66
C GLN A 75 9.19 -4.03 -1.35
N PHE A 76 7.95 -3.55 -1.34
CA PHE A 76 7.06 -3.61 -0.18
C PHE A 76 6.14 -4.84 -0.17
N GLY A 77 6.39 -5.82 -1.05
CA GLY A 77 5.65 -7.09 -1.09
C GLY A 77 4.22 -6.98 -1.65
N TRP A 78 3.87 -5.88 -2.31
CA TRP A 78 2.60 -5.74 -3.02
C TRP A 78 2.65 -6.49 -4.35
N HIS A 79 1.50 -6.98 -4.78
CA HIS A 79 1.35 -7.68 -6.05
C HIS A 79 1.36 -6.72 -7.23
N VAL A 80 2.11 -7.06 -8.27
CA VAL A 80 2.19 -6.33 -9.53
C VAL A 80 1.79 -7.26 -10.67
N SER A 81 0.75 -6.88 -11.40
CA SER A 81 0.17 -7.63 -12.50
C SER A 81 0.27 -6.87 -13.83
N THR A 82 0.21 -7.60 -14.94
CA THR A 82 -0.06 -7.03 -16.27
C THR A 82 -1.55 -7.08 -16.64
N ARG A 83 -2.39 -7.69 -15.79
CA ARG A 83 -3.84 -7.80 -15.97
C ARG A 83 -4.57 -6.86 -15.02
N PRO A 84 -5.54 -6.07 -15.50
CA PRO A 84 -6.28 -5.14 -14.66
C PRO A 84 -7.22 -5.85 -13.69
N THR A 85 -7.40 -5.26 -12.52
CA THR A 85 -8.48 -5.58 -11.58
C THR A 85 -9.15 -4.30 -11.11
N ILE A 86 -10.46 -4.34 -10.86
CA ILE A 86 -11.19 -3.17 -10.36
C ILE A 86 -10.62 -2.81 -8.98
N GLY A 87 -10.34 -1.53 -8.78
CA GLY A 87 -9.74 -0.99 -7.55
C GLY A 87 -8.21 -1.12 -7.47
N SER A 88 -7.54 -1.69 -8.48
CA SER A 88 -6.08 -1.64 -8.57
C SER A 88 -5.58 -0.25 -8.98
N ILE A 89 -4.36 0.07 -8.59
CA ILE A 89 -3.65 1.23 -9.12
C ILE A 89 -3.03 0.83 -10.46
N ILE A 90 -3.36 1.54 -11.54
CA ILE A 90 -2.60 1.45 -12.79
C ILE A 90 -1.35 2.33 -12.68
N ASP A 91 -0.20 1.82 -13.14
CA ASP A 91 1.06 2.55 -13.29
C ASP A 91 1.42 2.58 -14.79
N LEU A 92 1.53 3.80 -15.32
CA LEU A 92 2.02 4.08 -16.66
C LEU A 92 3.47 4.55 -16.58
N GLN A 93 4.34 3.82 -17.28
CA GLN A 93 5.73 4.22 -17.44
C GLN A 93 5.85 5.52 -18.27
N PRO A 94 7.02 6.20 -18.24
CA PRO A 94 7.20 7.44 -18.98
C PRO A 94 6.88 7.28 -20.47
N TRP A 95 6.18 8.26 -21.02
CA TRP A 95 5.80 8.34 -22.45
C TRP A 95 4.80 7.27 -22.91
N VAL A 96 4.22 6.50 -21.98
CA VAL A 96 3.18 5.51 -22.28
C VAL A 96 1.80 6.16 -22.20
N GLN A 97 0.99 6.00 -23.25
CA GLN A 97 -0.41 6.43 -23.29
C GLN A 97 -0.65 7.90 -22.89
N GLY A 98 0.30 8.79 -23.22
CA GLY A 98 0.23 10.21 -22.91
C GLY A 98 0.85 10.61 -21.58
N ALA A 99 1.43 9.68 -20.82
CA ALA A 99 2.18 10.00 -19.60
C ALA A 99 3.47 10.77 -19.92
N TYR A 100 3.82 11.74 -19.08
CA TYR A 100 5.08 12.49 -19.20
C TYR A 100 6.24 11.76 -18.50
N GLY A 101 7.41 12.41 -18.41
CA GLY A 101 8.63 11.85 -17.82
C GLY A 101 8.50 11.31 -16.38
N ALA A 102 7.55 11.84 -15.60
CA ALA A 102 7.27 11.35 -14.25
C ALA A 102 6.43 10.05 -14.19
N GLY A 103 5.98 9.55 -15.35
CA GLY A 103 4.97 8.49 -15.44
C GLY A 103 3.59 9.01 -15.03
N HIS A 104 2.65 8.09 -14.83
CA HIS A 104 1.32 8.42 -14.33
C HIS A 104 0.72 7.25 -13.54
N VAL A 105 -0.02 7.55 -12.48
CA VAL A 105 -0.77 6.56 -11.71
C VAL A 105 -2.22 7.00 -11.53
N ALA A 106 -3.12 6.02 -11.52
CA ALA A 106 -4.56 6.21 -11.38
C ALA A 106 -5.21 4.97 -10.77
N VAL A 107 -6.49 5.03 -10.41
CA VAL A 107 -7.22 3.85 -9.90
C VAL A 107 -8.19 3.34 -10.94
N VAL A 108 -8.20 2.02 -11.17
CA VAL A 108 -9.12 1.35 -12.09
C VAL A 108 -10.53 1.31 -11.48
N GLU A 109 -11.48 1.98 -12.13
CA GLU A 109 -12.88 2.05 -11.68
C GLU A 109 -13.78 1.08 -12.48
N ARG A 110 -13.40 0.74 -13.70
CA ARG A 110 -14.14 -0.19 -14.57
C ARG A 110 -13.21 -0.88 -15.56
N ILE A 111 -13.51 -2.14 -15.86
CA ILE A 111 -12.91 -2.87 -16.98
C ILE A 111 -13.94 -2.95 -18.10
N LEU A 112 -13.55 -2.55 -19.31
CA LEU A 112 -14.39 -2.54 -20.50
C LEU A 112 -14.36 -3.90 -21.22
N ARG A 113 -15.34 -4.15 -22.10
CA ARG A 113 -15.45 -5.41 -22.86
C ARG A 113 -14.24 -5.70 -23.76
N ASN A 114 -13.57 -4.66 -24.24
CA ASN A 114 -12.35 -4.76 -25.06
C ASN A 114 -11.07 -4.96 -24.21
N GLY A 115 -11.20 -5.07 -22.88
CA GLY A 115 -10.06 -5.24 -21.96
C GLY A 115 -9.38 -3.94 -21.52
N HIS A 116 -9.81 -2.79 -22.04
CA HIS A 116 -9.35 -1.49 -21.55
C HIS A 116 -9.93 -1.18 -20.16
N VAL A 117 -9.40 -0.16 -19.50
CA VAL A 117 -9.84 0.28 -18.18
C VAL A 117 -10.26 1.73 -18.20
N ILE A 118 -11.38 2.04 -17.53
CA ILE A 118 -11.68 3.42 -17.12
C ILE A 118 -11.08 3.62 -15.75
N THR A 119 -10.33 4.72 -15.61
CA THR A 119 -9.60 5.05 -14.39
C THR A 119 -10.03 6.40 -13.86
N SER A 120 -9.97 6.59 -12.54
CA SER A 120 -10.10 7.91 -11.92
C SER A 120 -8.71 8.51 -11.72
N ASN A 121 -8.54 9.74 -12.20
CA ASN A 121 -7.24 10.40 -12.33
C ASN A 121 -7.31 11.80 -11.73
N MET A 122 -6.18 12.31 -11.24
CA MET A 122 -6.01 13.74 -10.99
C MET A 122 -4.75 14.21 -11.69
N ASN A 123 -4.66 15.51 -11.96
CA ASN A 123 -3.58 16.08 -12.75
C ASN A 123 -3.40 15.46 -14.13
N TRP A 124 -4.52 15.08 -14.77
CA TRP A 124 -4.55 14.59 -16.13
C TRP A 124 -5.38 15.50 -17.02
N GLY A 125 -4.79 15.97 -18.13
CA GLY A 125 -5.41 16.95 -19.03
C GLY A 125 -5.34 18.38 -18.50
N ARG A 126 -6.31 19.22 -18.90
CA ARG A 126 -6.25 20.68 -18.67
C ARG A 126 -6.51 21.11 -17.22
N ASN A 127 -7.27 20.34 -16.44
CA ASN A 127 -7.65 20.74 -15.08
C ASN A 127 -6.94 19.88 -14.04
N ARG A 128 -5.89 20.46 -13.43
CA ARG A 128 -5.07 19.73 -12.45
C ARG A 128 -5.78 19.39 -11.14
N TYR A 129 -6.87 20.06 -10.80
CA TYR A 129 -7.54 19.95 -9.50
C TYR A 129 -8.77 19.05 -9.50
N ARG A 130 -9.22 18.60 -10.66
CA ARG A 130 -10.42 17.78 -10.80
C ARG A 130 -10.06 16.32 -11.00
N VAL A 131 -10.91 15.45 -10.45
CA VAL A 131 -10.90 14.05 -10.81
C VAL A 131 -11.47 13.90 -12.22
N THR A 132 -10.72 13.26 -13.10
CA THR A 132 -11.12 12.95 -14.48
C THR A 132 -11.17 11.44 -14.70
N TYR A 133 -12.05 11.02 -15.61
CA TYR A 133 -12.17 9.62 -15.99
C TYR A 133 -11.57 9.40 -17.36
N VAL A 134 -10.55 8.55 -17.42
CA VAL A 134 -9.73 8.36 -18.63
C VAL A 134 -9.62 6.89 -18.93
N GLU A 135 -9.74 6.56 -20.21
CA GLU A 135 -9.54 5.21 -20.72
C GLU A 135 -8.05 4.94 -20.96
N PHE A 136 -7.55 3.82 -20.44
CA PHE A 136 -6.23 3.29 -20.73
C PHE A 136 -6.31 1.82 -21.14
N ALA A 137 -5.36 1.37 -21.94
CA ALA A 137 -5.20 -0.03 -22.32
C ALA A 137 -4.10 -0.71 -21.49
N PRO A 138 -4.29 -1.96 -21.04
CA PRO A 138 -3.17 -2.83 -20.65
C PRO A 138 -2.17 -2.99 -21.80
N GLY A 139 -0.88 -3.17 -21.49
CA GLY A 139 0.12 -3.36 -22.52
C GLY A 139 1.54 -3.09 -22.03
N ARG A 140 2.47 -2.91 -22.97
CA ARG A 140 3.88 -2.61 -22.68
C ARG A 140 3.98 -1.30 -21.89
N GLY A 141 4.68 -1.34 -20.76
CA GLY A 141 4.87 -0.19 -19.89
C GLY A 141 3.65 0.19 -19.05
N VAL A 142 2.71 -0.75 -18.90
CA VAL A 142 1.52 -0.61 -18.04
C VAL A 142 1.52 -1.75 -17.05
N THR A 143 1.38 -1.44 -15.75
CA THR A 143 1.17 -2.45 -14.72
C THR A 143 0.00 -2.08 -13.82
N PHE A 144 -0.47 -3.07 -13.05
CA PHE A 144 -1.55 -2.93 -12.09
C PHE A 144 -1.07 -3.41 -10.72
N ILE A 145 -1.26 -2.57 -9.71
CA ILE A 145 -0.71 -2.71 -8.37
C ILE A 145 -1.85 -2.95 -7.38
N THR A 146 -1.71 -3.99 -6.56
CA THR A 146 -2.62 -4.31 -5.45
C THR A 146 -1.80 -4.79 -4.26
N ARG A 147 -2.26 -4.53 -3.03
CA ARG A 147 -1.71 -5.18 -1.84
C ARG A 147 -1.96 -6.69 -1.87
#